data_AF-A0A436ZQF8-F1
#
_entry.id   AF-A0A436ZQF8-F1
#
_cell.length_a   1.000
_cell.length_b   1.000
_cell.length_c   1.000
_cell.angle_alpha   90.00
_cell.angle_beta   90.00
_cell.angle_gamma   90.00
#
_symmetry.space_group_name_H-M   'P 1'
#
loop_
_entity.id
_entity.type
_entity.pdbx_description
1 polymer ?
#
loop_
_entity_poly.entity_id
_entity_poly.type
_entity_poly.pdbx_seq_one_letter_code
_entity_poly.pdbx_strand_id
1 'polypeptide(L)'
;MDDLLDHDPYKVSANNPNLTPLKNSGHKLLVYHGTSDGYYSHENTIKLYENTARNMTLKAKELDEFYRLFPVPGLNHCNGGNGAWYFGGSGQHGLGISGVDPDDSLIMKMVRWVENGVAPDTLRGYRIDPIAGKPAGAVREHCRHPLKNTYKGSGDPLEPGSWECKLGTKYP
;
A
#
# COMPACT_ATOMS: atom_id res chain seq x y z
N MET A 1 13.66 -27.48 22.66
CA MET A 1 13.74 -26.70 21.40
C MET A 1 12.71 -25.57 21.49
N ASP A 2 12.66 -24.97 22.67
CA ASP A 2 11.97 -23.73 23.01
C ASP A 2 13.12 -22.71 23.19
N ASP A 3 12.85 -21.42 23.00
CA ASP A 3 13.71 -20.25 23.30
C ASP A 3 14.44 -19.55 22.13
N LEU A 4 14.56 -20.13 20.93
CA LEU A 4 15.10 -19.37 19.77
C LEU A 4 14.07 -18.48 19.08
N LEU A 5 12.77 -18.77 19.21
CA LEU A 5 11.70 -17.94 18.65
C LEU A 5 11.26 -16.81 19.59
N ASP A 6 11.53 -16.93 20.90
CA ASP A 6 11.24 -15.89 21.89
C ASP A 6 12.39 -14.87 22.01
N HIS A 7 13.57 -15.23 21.49
CA HIS A 7 14.71 -14.34 21.43
C HIS A 7 14.61 -13.39 20.22
N ASP A 8 14.10 -12.18 20.46
CA ASP A 8 14.02 -11.09 19.48
C ASP A 8 15.08 -10.00 19.76
N PRO A 9 16.35 -10.24 19.36
CA PRO A 9 17.45 -9.35 19.70
C PRO A 9 17.20 -7.96 19.11
N TYR A 10 17.24 -6.95 19.97
CA TYR A 10 16.99 -5.54 19.60
C TYR A 10 15.62 -5.26 18.96
N LYS A 11 14.65 -6.17 19.12
CA LYS A 11 13.33 -6.08 18.49
C LYS A 11 13.39 -6.08 16.95
N VAL A 12 14.30 -6.85 16.37
CA VAL A 12 14.50 -6.97 14.92
C VAL A 12 13.27 -7.50 14.20
N SER A 13 12.39 -8.23 14.89
CA SER A 13 11.11 -8.68 14.33
C SER A 13 10.23 -7.53 13.84
N ALA A 14 10.40 -6.32 14.40
CA ALA A 14 9.64 -5.12 14.10
C ALA A 14 8.11 -5.33 14.10
N ASN A 15 7.62 -6.24 14.94
CA ASN A 15 6.23 -6.69 14.93
C ASN A 15 5.34 -6.08 16.03
N ASN A 16 5.81 -5.04 16.75
CA ASN A 16 5.07 -4.41 17.84
C ASN A 16 3.70 -3.89 17.33
N PRO A 17 2.58 -4.48 17.78
CA PRO A 17 1.27 -4.11 17.29
C PRO A 17 0.71 -2.85 17.99
N ASN A 18 1.36 -2.35 19.04
CA ASN A 18 0.91 -1.16 19.75
C ASN A 18 1.60 0.10 19.19
N LEU A 19 0.90 0.79 18.28
CA LEU A 19 1.34 2.06 17.69
C LEU A 19 0.79 3.30 18.43
N THR A 20 0.34 3.17 19.68
CA THR A 20 -0.14 4.30 20.49
C THR A 20 0.84 5.48 20.54
N PRO A 21 2.17 5.27 20.73
CA PRO A 21 3.12 6.38 20.71
C PRO A 21 3.14 7.15 19.37
N LEU A 22 3.07 6.43 18.24
CA LEU A 22 3.03 7.02 16.90
C LEU A 22 1.72 7.78 16.65
N LYS A 23 0.59 7.21 17.09
CA LYS A 23 -0.71 7.89 17.05
C LYS A 23 -0.67 9.19 17.86
N ASN A 24 -0.19 9.14 19.11
CA ASN A 24 -0.17 10.27 20.03
C ASN A 24 0.81 11.38 19.61
N SER A 25 1.85 11.06 18.84
CA SER A 25 2.76 12.07 18.29
C SER A 25 2.20 12.80 17.06
N GLY A 26 1.04 12.37 16.52
CA GLY A 26 0.45 12.92 15.31
C GLY A 26 1.13 12.47 14.01
N HIS A 27 2.13 11.59 14.09
CA HIS A 27 2.85 11.07 12.92
C HIS A 27 1.95 10.17 12.06
N LYS A 28 2.30 10.07 10.77
CA LYS A 28 1.56 9.29 9.78
C LYS A 28 2.43 8.16 9.26
N LEU A 29 1.82 6.99 9.09
CA LEU A 29 2.40 5.78 8.55
C LEU A 29 1.60 5.37 7.31
N LEU A 30 2.28 5.33 6.17
CA LEU A 30 1.74 4.82 4.91
C LEU A 30 2.59 3.66 4.47
N VAL A 31 1.97 2.49 4.36
CA VAL A 31 2.62 1.24 3.94
C VAL A 31 2.00 0.80 2.63
N TYR A 32 2.83 0.28 1.73
CA TYR A 32 2.37 -0.42 0.55
C TYR A 32 3.06 -1.80 0.47
N HIS A 33 2.44 -2.76 -0.19
CA HIS A 33 3.05 -4.07 -0.45
C HIS A 33 2.54 -4.63 -1.77
N GLY A 34 3.44 -5.08 -2.65
CA GLY A 34 3.08 -5.74 -3.89
C GLY A 34 2.45 -7.12 -3.68
N THR A 35 1.25 -7.37 -4.22
CA THR A 35 0.61 -8.69 -4.03
C THR A 35 1.24 -9.79 -4.89
N SER A 36 2.18 -9.44 -5.76
CA SER A 36 3.00 -10.36 -6.55
C SER A 36 4.46 -10.39 -6.07
N ASP A 37 4.73 -9.89 -4.86
CA ASP A 37 6.05 -10.02 -4.23
C ASP A 37 6.38 -11.51 -4.00
N GLY A 38 7.46 -11.96 -4.66
CA GLY A 38 7.94 -13.33 -4.59
C GLY A 38 9.01 -13.56 -3.52
N TYR A 39 9.51 -12.51 -2.87
CA TYR A 39 10.48 -12.61 -1.78
C TYR A 39 9.80 -12.58 -0.41
N TYR A 40 8.80 -11.73 -0.24
CA TYR A 40 8.04 -11.61 1.01
C TYR A 40 6.54 -11.66 0.74
N SER A 41 5.81 -12.44 1.55
CA SER A 41 4.35 -12.51 1.40
C SER A 41 3.69 -11.22 1.88
N HIS A 42 2.92 -10.59 1.00
CA HIS A 42 2.07 -9.44 1.34
C HIS A 42 1.05 -9.74 2.45
N GLU A 43 0.68 -11.01 2.64
CA GLU A 43 -0.21 -11.44 3.73
C GLU A 43 0.39 -11.13 5.11
N ASN A 44 1.72 -11.13 5.25
CA ASN A 44 2.36 -10.79 6.52
C ASN A 44 2.14 -9.30 6.86
N THR A 45 2.19 -8.41 5.87
CA THR A 45 1.88 -6.99 6.08
C THR A 45 0.41 -6.76 6.41
N ILE A 46 -0.50 -7.51 5.77
CA ILE A 46 -1.93 -7.50 6.15
C ILE A 46 -2.09 -7.95 7.61
N LYS A 47 -1.46 -9.05 8.01
CA LYS A 47 -1.50 -9.54 9.41
C LYS A 47 -0.96 -8.52 10.40
N LEU A 48 0.12 -7.80 10.09
CA LEU A 48 0.65 -6.73 10.93
C LEU A 48 -0.34 -5.57 11.11
N TYR A 49 -0.97 -5.13 10.01
CA TYR A 49 -2.03 -4.10 10.06
C TYR A 49 -3.20 -4.56 10.93
N GLU A 50 -3.71 -5.77 10.71
CA GLU A 50 -4.83 -6.30 11.47
C GLU A 50 -4.48 -6.56 12.95
N ASN A 51 -3.27 -7.03 13.24
CA ASN A 51 -2.79 -7.20 14.62
C ASN A 51 -2.72 -5.85 15.33
N THR A 52 -2.30 -4.79 14.64
CA THR A 52 -2.32 -3.42 15.17
C THR A 52 -3.76 -3.00 15.51
N ALA A 53 -4.69 -3.18 14.56
CA ALA A 53 -6.11 -2.89 14.76
C ALA A 53 -6.67 -3.61 16.00
N ARG A 54 -6.44 -4.93 16.08
CA ARG A 54 -6.90 -5.77 17.19
C ARG A 54 -6.28 -5.37 18.52
N ASN A 55 -4.97 -5.17 18.58
CA ASN A 55 -4.24 -4.86 19.80
C ASN A 55 -4.64 -3.49 20.38
N MET A 56 -4.81 -2.49 19.51
CA MET A 56 -5.22 -1.15 19.92
C MET A 56 -6.74 -1.00 20.07
N THR A 57 -7.51 -2.07 19.80
CA THR A 57 -8.99 -2.06 19.78
C THR A 57 -9.57 -0.99 18.85
N LEU A 58 -8.95 -0.79 17.69
CA LEU A 58 -9.33 0.20 16.69
C LEU A 58 -10.02 -0.46 15.49
N LYS A 59 -11.05 0.20 14.96
CA LYS A 59 -11.61 -0.10 13.64
C LYS A 59 -10.70 0.45 12.55
N ALA A 60 -10.84 -0.06 11.32
CA ALA A 60 -10.08 0.43 10.17
C ALA A 60 -10.20 1.96 9.98
N LYS A 61 -11.38 2.54 10.21
CA LYS A 61 -11.61 3.99 10.14
C LYS A 61 -10.80 4.79 11.16
N GLU A 62 -10.55 4.23 12.35
CA GLU A 62 -9.75 4.87 13.39
C GLU A 62 -8.25 4.72 13.12
N LEU A 63 -7.83 3.60 12.50
CA LEU A 63 -6.48 3.48 11.97
C LEU A 63 -6.21 4.46 10.84
N ASP A 64 -7.18 4.72 9.96
CA ASP A 64 -7.04 5.62 8.79
C ASP A 64 -6.60 7.06 9.16
N GLU A 65 -6.70 7.46 10.44
CA GLU A 65 -6.20 8.73 10.99
C GLU A 65 -4.67 8.84 11.00
N PHE A 66 -3.96 7.70 11.07
CA PHE A 66 -2.51 7.68 11.23
C PHE A 66 -1.80 6.51 10.53
N TYR A 67 -2.48 5.42 10.19
CA TYR A 67 -1.91 4.23 9.55
C TYR A 67 -2.79 3.75 8.38
N ARG A 68 -2.28 3.91 7.15
CA ARG A 68 -2.92 3.39 5.93
C ARG A 68 -2.03 2.34 5.26
N LEU A 69 -2.64 1.24 4.84
CA LEU A 69 -1.99 0.16 4.09
C LEU A 69 -2.58 0.07 2.68
N PHE A 70 -1.73 -0.06 1.66
CA PHE A 70 -2.10 -0.25 0.26
C PHE A 70 -1.51 -1.55 -0.30
N PRO A 71 -2.29 -2.64 -0.36
CA PRO A 71 -1.94 -3.79 -1.17
C PRO A 71 -2.01 -3.40 -2.65
N VAL A 72 -0.96 -3.70 -3.43
CA VAL A 72 -0.85 -3.27 -4.82
C VAL A 72 -0.88 -4.49 -5.76
N PRO A 73 -2.00 -4.76 -6.44
CA PRO A 73 -2.11 -5.84 -7.40
C PRO A 73 -1.08 -5.76 -8.54
N GLY A 74 -0.34 -6.84 -8.74
CA GLY A 74 0.62 -6.99 -9.84
C GLY A 74 1.92 -6.19 -9.68
N LEU A 75 2.16 -5.59 -8.51
CA LEU A 75 3.47 -5.09 -8.10
C LEU A 75 4.28 -6.27 -7.51
N ASN A 76 5.53 -6.41 -7.96
CA ASN A 76 6.49 -7.37 -7.41
C ASN A 76 7.14 -6.80 -6.14
N HIS A 77 8.37 -7.23 -5.82
CA HIS A 77 9.12 -6.70 -4.69
C HIS A 77 9.59 -5.26 -4.94
N CYS A 78 8.97 -4.32 -4.23
CA CYS A 78 9.21 -2.86 -4.28
C CYS A 78 8.89 -2.15 -5.61
N ASN A 79 9.22 -2.74 -6.75
CA ASN A 79 8.99 -2.19 -8.09
C ASN A 79 8.72 -3.30 -9.13
N GLY A 80 8.37 -2.89 -10.34
CA GLY A 80 8.13 -3.81 -11.45
C GLY A 80 6.89 -4.68 -11.26
N GLY A 81 6.75 -5.66 -12.15
CA GLY A 81 5.59 -6.54 -12.22
C GLY A 81 4.62 -6.18 -13.35
N ASN A 82 3.58 -7.00 -13.50
CA ASN A 82 2.65 -6.93 -14.63
C ASN A 82 1.46 -5.99 -14.38
N GLY A 83 1.34 -5.44 -13.17
CA GLY A 83 0.27 -4.53 -12.78
C GLY A 83 0.62 -3.05 -12.97
N ALA A 84 -0.28 -2.20 -12.47
CA ALA A 84 -0.10 -0.75 -12.43
C ALA A 84 0.81 -0.35 -11.24
N TRP A 85 2.06 -0.79 -11.28
CA TRP A 85 2.94 -0.87 -10.11
C TRP A 85 3.62 0.45 -9.71
N TYR A 86 3.77 1.40 -10.64
CA TYR A 86 4.53 2.62 -10.39
C TYR A 86 3.64 3.73 -9.85
N PHE A 87 3.99 4.28 -8.69
CA PHE A 87 3.31 5.39 -8.04
C PHE A 87 4.29 6.29 -7.29
N GLY A 88 5.59 6.23 -7.63
CA GLY A 88 6.63 7.00 -6.96
C GLY A 88 6.78 6.65 -5.47
N GLY A 89 6.64 5.37 -5.13
CA GLY A 89 6.85 4.87 -3.76
C GLY A 89 8.32 4.80 -3.35
N SER A 90 8.56 4.55 -2.05
CA SER A 90 9.88 4.12 -1.57
C SER A 90 10.38 2.93 -2.40
N GLY A 91 11.66 2.83 -2.76
CA GLY A 91 12.16 1.75 -3.64
C GLY A 91 11.75 1.82 -5.13
N GLN A 92 11.05 2.88 -5.55
CA GLN A 92 10.71 3.16 -6.97
C GLN A 92 11.42 4.41 -7.52
N HIS A 93 12.40 4.95 -6.79
CA HIS A 93 13.22 6.09 -7.20
C HIS A 93 14.39 5.66 -8.10
N GLY A 94 14.90 6.58 -8.92
CA GLY A 94 16.07 6.31 -9.77
C GLY A 94 15.83 5.36 -10.95
N LEU A 95 14.58 4.95 -11.19
CA LEU A 95 14.21 4.00 -12.26
C LEU A 95 14.09 4.65 -13.66
N GLY A 96 14.35 5.95 -13.79
CA GLY A 96 14.25 6.68 -15.07
C GLY A 96 12.83 6.83 -15.61
N ILE A 97 11.80 6.64 -14.76
CA ILE A 97 10.41 6.72 -15.19
C ILE A 97 10.01 8.18 -15.44
N SER A 98 9.32 8.41 -16.56
CA SER A 98 8.82 9.72 -16.98
C SER A 98 7.36 9.63 -17.46
N GLY A 99 6.71 10.79 -17.68
CA GLY A 99 5.31 10.83 -18.13
C GLY A 99 4.28 10.52 -17.04
N VAL A 100 4.72 10.52 -15.78
CA VAL A 100 3.86 10.47 -14.60
C VAL A 100 4.00 11.79 -13.86
N ASP A 101 2.89 12.36 -13.42
CA ASP A 101 2.90 13.57 -12.61
C ASP A 101 3.59 13.31 -11.26
N PRO A 102 4.71 14.00 -10.93
CA PRO A 102 5.38 13.82 -9.65
C PRO A 102 4.49 14.21 -8.46
N ASP A 103 3.51 15.10 -8.65
CA ASP A 103 2.57 15.49 -7.60
C ASP A 103 1.61 14.36 -7.24
N ASP A 104 1.40 13.38 -8.12
CA ASP A 104 0.59 12.19 -7.87
C ASP A 104 1.35 11.09 -7.10
N SER A 105 2.66 11.26 -6.85
CA SER A 105 3.48 10.26 -6.17
C SER A 105 3.07 9.99 -4.72
N LEU A 106 3.35 8.78 -4.23
CA LEU A 106 3.13 8.39 -2.84
C LEU A 106 3.86 9.33 -1.86
N ILE A 107 5.09 9.75 -2.19
CA ILE A 107 5.85 10.69 -1.37
C ILE A 107 5.09 12.01 -1.24
N MET A 108 4.59 12.57 -2.35
CA MET A 108 3.82 13.82 -2.30
C MET A 108 2.45 13.64 -1.62
N LYS A 109 1.83 12.47 -1.72
CA LYS A 109 0.63 12.12 -0.92
C LYS A 109 0.94 12.08 0.58
N MET A 110 2.11 11.59 0.99
CA MET A 110 2.55 11.63 2.39
C MET A 110 2.77 13.07 2.87
N VAL A 111 3.46 13.90 2.07
CA VAL A 111 3.66 15.33 2.38
C VAL A 111 2.32 16.02 2.61
N ARG A 112 1.36 15.85 1.69
CA ARG A 112 0.01 16.42 1.84
C ARG A 112 -0.74 15.91 3.06
N TRP A 113 -0.56 14.65 3.44
CA TRP A 113 -1.18 14.10 4.65
C TRP A 113 -0.59 14.74 5.92
N VAL A 114 0.73 14.86 5.98
CA VAL A 114 1.44 15.41 7.15
C VAL A 114 1.20 16.91 7.28
N GLU A 115 1.35 17.67 6.19
CA GLU A 115 1.35 19.14 6.24
C GLU A 115 -0.07 19.73 6.15
N ASN A 116 -0.96 19.09 5.38
CA ASN A 116 -2.28 19.65 5.06
C ASN A 116 -3.44 18.79 5.59
N GLY A 117 -3.16 17.68 6.28
CA GLY A 117 -4.20 16.76 6.76
C GLY A 117 -4.92 15.99 5.64
N VAL A 118 -4.43 16.04 4.40
CA VAL A 118 -5.07 15.41 3.24
C VAL A 118 -4.53 14.00 3.06
N ALA A 119 -5.17 13.04 3.72
CA ALA A 119 -4.79 11.63 3.66
C ALA A 119 -5.23 10.97 2.34
N PRO A 120 -4.41 10.13 1.71
CA PRO A 120 -4.78 9.49 0.43
C PRO A 120 -5.75 8.34 0.65
N ASP A 121 -6.91 8.34 -0.01
CA ASP A 121 -7.85 7.20 0.00
C ASP A 121 -7.46 6.11 -0.98
N THR A 122 -6.75 6.49 -2.06
CA THR A 122 -6.21 5.61 -3.08
C THR A 122 -4.78 6.01 -3.48
N LEU A 123 -4.04 5.05 -4.01
CA LEU A 123 -2.77 5.28 -4.70
C LEU A 123 -2.94 5.03 -6.19
N ARG A 124 -2.87 6.08 -7.01
CA ARG A 124 -2.85 5.93 -8.46
C ARG A 124 -1.53 5.31 -8.90
N GLY A 125 -1.60 4.10 -9.41
CA GLY A 125 -0.49 3.41 -10.02
C GLY A 125 -0.58 3.35 -11.54
N TYR A 126 0.56 3.20 -12.18
CA TYR A 126 0.72 3.15 -13.64
C TYR A 126 1.47 1.88 -14.03
N ARG A 127 0.99 1.18 -15.07
CA ARG A 127 1.78 0.14 -15.74
C ARG A 127 2.84 0.85 -16.58
N ILE A 128 4.10 0.47 -16.38
CA ILE A 128 5.23 1.11 -17.06
C ILE A 128 5.79 0.20 -18.14
N ASP A 129 5.91 0.69 -19.37
CA ASP A 129 6.69 0.00 -20.40
C ASP A 129 8.16 -0.11 -19.95
N PRO A 130 8.73 -1.33 -19.83
CA PRO A 130 10.07 -1.51 -19.29
C PRO A 130 11.19 -1.03 -20.23
N ILE A 131 10.90 -0.85 -21.51
CA ILE A 131 11.87 -0.37 -22.52
C ILE A 131 11.82 1.16 -22.57
N ALA A 132 10.61 1.73 -22.65
CA ALA A 132 10.41 3.17 -22.79
C ALA A 132 10.48 3.94 -21.46
N GLY A 133 10.29 3.27 -20.32
CA GLY A 133 10.28 3.92 -19.00
C GLY A 133 9.12 4.90 -18.83
N LYS A 134 7.97 4.61 -19.44
CA LYS A 134 6.79 5.49 -19.46
C LYS A 134 5.51 4.70 -19.23
N PRO A 135 4.42 5.34 -18.76
CA PRO A 135 3.12 4.71 -18.68
C PRO A 135 2.70 4.08 -20.02
N ALA A 136 2.33 2.80 -19.96
CA ALA A 136 1.75 2.05 -21.07
C ALA A 136 0.86 0.94 -20.50
N GLY A 137 -0.44 1.00 -20.81
CA GLY A 137 -1.44 0.04 -20.32
C GLY A 137 -2.19 0.55 -19.08
N ALA A 138 -2.45 -0.35 -18.14
CA ALA A 138 -3.40 -0.09 -17.06
C ALA A 138 -2.98 1.07 -16.13
N VAL A 139 -3.96 1.91 -15.78
CA VAL A 139 -3.91 2.85 -14.67
C VAL A 139 -4.93 2.40 -13.62
N ARG A 140 -4.52 2.39 -12.35
CA ARG A 140 -5.38 1.90 -11.26
C ARG A 140 -5.28 2.76 -10.03
N GLU A 141 -6.44 3.09 -9.47
CA GLU A 141 -6.54 3.63 -8.11
C GLU A 141 -6.47 2.46 -7.11
N HIS A 142 -5.29 2.16 -6.58
CA HIS A 142 -5.12 1.07 -5.61
C HIS A 142 -5.82 1.43 -4.30
N CYS A 143 -6.73 0.56 -3.88
CA CYS A 143 -7.54 0.76 -2.69
C CYS A 143 -6.71 0.60 -1.42
N ARG A 144 -6.99 1.44 -0.41
CA ARG A 144 -6.52 1.19 0.96
C ARG A 144 -7.19 -0.07 1.53
N HIS A 145 -6.42 -0.90 2.23
CA HIS A 145 -6.95 -2.02 3.00
C HIS A 145 -7.94 -1.52 4.09
N PRO A 146 -9.04 -2.24 4.40
CA PRO A 146 -9.46 -3.55 3.89
C PRO A 146 -10.26 -3.52 2.59
N LEU A 147 -10.37 -2.38 1.91
CA LEU A 147 -11.01 -2.31 0.60
C LEU A 147 -10.14 -2.99 -0.45
N LYS A 148 -10.79 -3.56 -1.46
CA LYS A 148 -10.17 -4.21 -2.62
C LYS A 148 -10.67 -3.54 -3.90
N ASN A 149 -9.80 -3.42 -4.89
CA ASN A 149 -10.19 -3.07 -6.24
C ASN A 149 -11.12 -4.14 -6.80
N THR A 150 -12.34 -3.73 -7.15
CA THR A 150 -13.36 -4.59 -7.77
C THR A 150 -13.74 -3.96 -9.10
N TYR A 151 -13.69 -4.74 -10.18
CA TYR A 151 -14.15 -4.29 -11.49
C TYR A 151 -15.67 -4.13 -11.46
N LYS A 152 -16.18 -3.02 -12.01
CA LYS A 152 -17.62 -2.71 -11.99
C LYS A 152 -18.46 -3.63 -12.89
N GLY A 153 -17.82 -4.44 -13.72
CA GLY A 153 -18.47 -5.31 -14.71
C GLY A 153 -18.62 -4.66 -16.08
N SER A 154 -18.28 -3.37 -16.23
CA SER A 154 -18.39 -2.61 -17.47
C SER A 154 -17.28 -1.55 -17.58
N GLY A 155 -16.94 -1.16 -18.81
CA GLY A 155 -15.88 -0.20 -19.12
C GLY A 155 -14.57 -0.88 -19.53
N ASP A 156 -13.56 -0.10 -19.94
CA ASP A 156 -12.24 -0.64 -20.23
C ASP A 156 -11.53 -1.03 -18.92
N PRO A 157 -11.10 -2.29 -18.71
CA PRO A 157 -10.36 -2.69 -17.52
C PRO A 157 -9.03 -1.94 -17.34
N LEU A 158 -8.43 -1.37 -18.39
CA LEU A 158 -7.21 -0.57 -18.28
C LEU A 158 -7.47 0.80 -17.64
N GLU A 159 -8.70 1.29 -17.70
CA GLU A 159 -9.09 2.59 -17.18
C GLU A 159 -9.42 2.53 -15.67
N PRO A 160 -8.99 3.52 -14.86
CA PRO A 160 -9.25 3.53 -13.43
C PRO A 160 -10.75 3.69 -13.12
N GLY A 161 -11.50 4.39 -13.97
CA GLY A 161 -12.93 4.63 -13.80
C GLY A 161 -13.80 3.37 -13.83
N SER A 162 -13.30 2.27 -14.40
CA SER A 162 -14.00 0.99 -14.49
C SER A 162 -13.92 0.15 -13.20
N TRP A 163 -13.26 0.67 -12.17
CA TRP A 163 -13.03 -0.01 -10.90
C TRP A 163 -13.55 0.80 -9.73
N GLU A 164 -13.79 0.11 -8.62
CA GLU A 164 -14.20 0.72 -7.36
C GLU A 164 -13.57 0.00 -6.16
N CYS A 165 -13.48 0.70 -5.05
CA CYS A 165 -13.01 0.14 -3.78
C CYS A 165 -14.20 -0.39 -2.98
N LYS A 166 -14.26 -1.72 -2.83
CA LYS A 166 -15.29 -2.43 -2.06
C LYS A 166 -14.65 -3.24 -0.96
N LEU A 167 -15.35 -3.41 0.16
CA LEU A 167 -14.96 -4.43 1.13
C LEU A 167 -14.96 -5.78 0.41
N GLY A 168 -13.86 -6.52 0.51
CA GLY A 168 -13.85 -7.89 0.00
C GLY A 168 -14.96 -8.68 0.69
N THR A 169 -15.75 -9.43 -0.07
CA THR A 169 -16.52 -10.52 0.51
C THR A 169 -15.51 -11.44 1.22
N LYS A 170 -15.84 -11.92 2.43
CA LYS A 170 -15.02 -12.99 3.05
C LYS A 170 -14.76 -14.04 1.98
N TYR A 171 -13.50 -14.43 1.79
CA TYR A 171 -13.24 -15.66 1.07
C TYR A 171 -14.04 -16.76 1.81
N PRO A 172 -14.87 -17.56 1.09
CA PRO A 172 -15.50 -18.71 1.71
C PRO A 172 -14.45 -19.64 2.33
#